data_AF-A0A930SY81-F1
#
_entry.id   AF-A0A930SY81-F1
#
_cell.length_a   1.000
_cell.length_b   1.000
_cell.length_c   1.000
_cell.angle_alpha   90.00
_cell.angle_beta   90.00
_cell.angle_gamma   90.00
#
_symmetry.space_group_name_H-M   'P 1'
#
loop_
_entity.id
_entity.type
_entity.pdbx_description
1 polymer ?
#
loop_
_entity_poly.entity_id
_entity_poly.type
_entity_poly.pdbx_seq_one_letter_code
_entity_poly.pdbx_strand_id
1 'polypeptide(L)'
;MPLAHAYYGIADIFGRQNAIDLNAGVQLQLLPALSASLRGHAFWQASLHDSHYQVNGAAWPAGLLPAERRDPWSGLELDLILSYRFNPEFQLELGLSHFLPGSGLSAAAVPLSFGYLQGLWQF
;
A
#
# COMPACT_ATOMS: atom_id res chain seq x y z
N MET A 1 0.78 -6.09 12.91
CA MET A 1 0.90 -4.71 12.38
C MET A 1 -0.10 -3.81 13.10
N PRO A 2 0.25 -2.56 13.42
CA PRO A 2 -0.73 -1.54 13.82
C PRO A 2 -1.88 -1.46 12.81
N LEU A 3 -3.10 -1.14 13.26
CA LEU A 3 -4.33 -1.12 12.46
C LEU A 3 -4.28 -0.15 11.25
N ALA A 4 -3.33 0.78 11.23
CA ALA A 4 -3.12 1.74 10.14
C ALA A 4 -2.74 1.07 8.80
N HIS A 5 -1.93 0.01 8.83
CA HIS A 5 -1.44 -0.73 7.65
C HIS A 5 -2.40 -1.82 7.15
N ALA A 6 -3.61 -1.91 7.71
CA ALA A 6 -4.48 -3.06 7.48
C ALA A 6 -5.32 -2.96 6.19
N TYR A 7 -5.35 -1.80 5.51
CA TYR A 7 -6.41 -1.49 4.55
C TYR A 7 -5.94 -1.15 3.12
N TYR A 8 -5.06 -0.14 2.91
CA TYR A 8 -4.72 0.37 1.56
C TYR A 8 -3.25 0.12 1.19
N GLY A 9 -2.90 -1.16 1.08
CA GLY A 9 -1.53 -1.59 0.82
C GLY A 9 -0.62 -1.37 2.02
N ILE A 10 0.60 -1.89 1.95
CA ILE A 10 1.57 -1.73 3.06
C ILE A 10 2.36 -0.42 2.94
N ALA A 11 2.33 0.27 1.80
CA ALA A 11 3.03 1.55 1.62
C ALA A 11 2.28 2.75 2.23
N ASP A 12 1.02 2.58 2.65
CA ASP A 12 0.23 3.61 3.35
C ASP A 12 0.14 4.95 2.58
N ILE A 13 0.12 4.89 1.25
CA ILE A 13 0.15 6.08 0.40
C ILE A 13 -1.17 6.85 0.52
N PHE A 14 -2.29 6.13 0.48
CA PHE A 14 -3.63 6.71 0.52
C PHE A 14 -4.31 6.49 1.88
N GLY A 15 -4.93 7.54 2.39
CA GLY A 15 -5.93 7.46 3.45
C GLY A 15 -7.27 6.96 2.92
N ARG A 16 -8.18 6.60 3.82
CA ARG A 16 -9.50 6.01 3.51
C ARG A 16 -10.58 7.03 3.16
N GLN A 17 -10.18 8.24 2.80
CA GLN A 17 -11.07 9.33 2.43
C GLN A 17 -10.92 9.64 0.95
N ASN A 18 -12.05 9.83 0.28
CA ASN A 18 -12.10 10.17 -1.13
C ASN A 18 -11.29 9.21 -2.04
N ALA A 19 -11.25 7.94 -1.67
CA ALA A 19 -10.45 6.92 -2.32
C ALA A 19 -11.30 5.66 -2.56
N ILE A 20 -11.07 5.04 -3.71
CA ILE A 20 -11.58 3.74 -4.10
C ILE A 20 -10.36 2.84 -4.28
N ASP A 21 -10.38 1.67 -3.66
CA ASP A 21 -9.35 0.63 -3.81
C ASP A 21 -10.00 -0.64 -4.35
N LEU A 22 -9.59 -1.05 -5.54
CA LEU A 22 -9.82 -2.40 -6.04
C LEU A 22 -8.55 -3.21 -5.81
N ASN A 23 -8.64 -4.21 -4.94
CA ASN A 23 -7.52 -5.07 -4.64
C ASN A 23 -7.83 -6.55 -4.86
N ALA A 24 -6.79 -7.30 -5.17
CA ALA A 24 -6.81 -8.75 -5.27
C ALA A 24 -5.46 -9.29 -4.81
N GLY A 25 -5.46 -10.47 -4.19
CA GLY A 25 -4.22 -11.08 -3.75
C GLY A 25 -4.31 -12.59 -3.63
N VAL A 26 -3.13 -13.19 -3.58
CA VAL A 26 -2.93 -14.62 -3.36
C VAL A 26 -2.04 -14.81 -2.15
N GLN A 27 -2.27 -15.91 -1.44
CA GLN A 27 -1.39 -16.34 -0.37
C GLN A 27 -0.99 -17.79 -0.62
N LEU A 28 0.31 -18.04 -0.56
CA LEU A 28 0.93 -19.30 -0.91
C LEU A 28 1.79 -19.78 0.27
N GLN A 29 1.59 -21.03 0.66
CA GLN A 29 2.52 -21.72 1.54
C GLN A 29 3.64 -22.31 0.67
N LEU A 30 4.81 -21.69 0.68
CA LEU A 30 5.94 -22.11 -0.16
C LEU A 30 6.66 -23.33 0.45
N LEU A 31 6.82 -23.33 1.78
CA LEU A 31 7.39 -24.41 2.60
C LEU A 31 6.66 -24.47 3.94
N PRO A 32 6.77 -25.53 4.76
CA PRO A 32 6.11 -25.59 6.08
C PRO A 32 6.40 -24.39 6.99
N ALA A 33 7.60 -23.80 6.87
CA ALA A 33 8.03 -22.64 7.64
C ALA A 33 7.99 -21.31 6.85
N LEU A 34 7.67 -21.32 5.55
CA LEU A 34 7.71 -20.14 4.68
C LEU A 34 6.39 -19.94 3.94
N SER A 35 5.78 -18.77 4.11
CA SER A 35 4.64 -18.33 3.30
C SER A 35 4.96 -17.04 2.58
N ALA A 36 4.25 -16.81 1.48
CA ALA A 36 4.28 -15.59 0.70
C ALA A 36 2.87 -15.09 0.47
N SER A 37 2.66 -13.78 0.58
CA SER A 37 1.45 -13.11 0.12
C SER A 37 1.82 -12.08 -0.93
N LEU A 38 1.09 -12.11 -2.04
CA LEU A 38 1.19 -11.12 -3.11
C LEU A 38 -0.16 -10.44 -3.24
N ARG A 39 -0.21 -9.12 -3.20
CA ARG A 39 -1.44 -8.33 -3.37
C ARG A 39 -1.20 -7.19 -4.34
N GLY A 40 -2.14 -6.97 -5.25
CA GLY A 40 -2.18 -5.79 -6.10
C GLY A 40 -3.34 -4.89 -5.70
N HIS A 41 -3.12 -3.59 -5.74
CA HIS A 41 -4.12 -2.56 -5.50
C HIS A 41 -4.19 -1.61 -6.68
N ALA A 42 -5.40 -1.22 -7.07
CA ALA A 42 -5.67 -0.21 -8.06
C ALA A 42 -6.49 0.89 -7.39
N PHE A 43 -5.97 2.12 -7.42
CA PHE A 43 -6.53 3.24 -6.67
C PHE A 43 -7.17 4.28 -7.59
N TRP A 44 -8.34 4.76 -7.19
CA TRP A 44 -8.98 5.91 -7.80
C TRP A 44 -9.40 6.93 -6.76
N GLN A 45 -9.47 8.19 -7.18
CA GLN A 45 -10.13 9.24 -6.44
C GLN A 45 -11.66 9.12 -6.58
N ALA A 46 -12.40 9.13 -5.47
CA ALA A 46 -13.86 9.02 -5.51
C ALA A 46 -14.54 10.28 -6.06
N SER A 47 -13.93 11.45 -5.86
CA SER A 47 -14.36 12.75 -6.33
C SER A 47 -13.16 13.64 -6.65
N LEU A 48 -13.14 14.21 -7.86
CA LEU A 48 -12.12 15.15 -8.33
C LEU A 48 -12.24 16.54 -7.70
N HIS A 49 -13.34 16.81 -6.98
CA HIS A 49 -13.62 18.10 -6.34
C HIS A 49 -13.04 18.22 -4.92
N ASP A 50 -12.41 17.16 -4.42
CA ASP A 50 -11.79 17.09 -3.10
C ASP A 50 -10.35 16.56 -3.23
N SER A 51 -9.52 16.64 -2.20
CA SER A 51 -8.12 16.14 -2.21
C SER A 51 -8.04 14.62 -2.06
N HIS A 52 -6.86 14.05 -2.33
CA HIS A 52 -6.42 12.83 -1.66
C HIS A 52 -5.99 13.15 -0.24
N TYR A 53 -6.03 12.13 0.63
CA TYR A 53 -5.67 12.23 2.03
C TYR A 53 -4.58 11.22 2.36
N GLN A 54 -3.73 11.55 3.32
CA GLN A 54 -2.74 10.64 3.90
C GLN A 54 -3.42 9.76 4.96
N VAL A 55 -2.74 8.70 5.40
CA VAL A 55 -3.27 7.79 6.44
C VAL A 55 -3.58 8.50 7.76
N ASN A 56 -2.86 9.58 8.08
CA ASN A 56 -3.15 10.42 9.25
C ASN A 56 -4.34 11.40 9.06
N GLY A 57 -4.99 11.38 7.89
CA GLY A 57 -6.11 12.26 7.55
C GLY A 57 -5.73 13.65 7.04
N ALA A 58 -4.44 13.97 6.90
CA ALA A 58 -4.01 15.23 6.29
C ALA A 58 -4.26 15.20 4.78
N ALA A 59 -4.73 16.30 4.21
CA ALA A 59 -4.82 16.45 2.76
C ALA A 59 -3.43 16.37 2.13
N TRP A 60 -3.36 15.77 0.94
CA TRP A 60 -2.12 15.73 0.17
C TRP A 60 -1.63 17.14 -0.21
N PRO A 61 -0.31 17.36 -0.26
CA PRO A 61 0.26 18.59 -0.79
C PRO A 61 -0.28 18.90 -2.19
N ALA A 62 -0.63 20.16 -2.44
CA ALA A 62 -1.20 20.58 -3.72
C ALA A 62 -0.32 20.22 -4.93
N GLY A 63 1.01 20.19 -4.75
CA GLY A 63 1.96 19.84 -5.81
C GLY A 63 1.94 18.38 -6.26
N LEU A 64 1.28 17.47 -5.53
CA LEU A 64 1.12 16.06 -5.95
C LEU A 64 -0.10 15.84 -6.84
N LEU A 65 -1.00 16.83 -6.90
CA LEU A 65 -2.24 16.78 -7.68
C LEU A 65 -2.12 17.75 -8.86
N PRO A 66 -2.62 17.40 -10.04
CA PRO A 66 -2.57 18.30 -11.18
C PRO A 66 -3.44 19.54 -10.92
N ALA A 67 -3.04 20.67 -11.50
CA ALA A 67 -3.79 21.93 -11.36
C ALA A 67 -5.22 21.80 -11.91
N GLU A 68 -5.39 21.05 -13.00
CA GLU A 68 -6.69 20.64 -13.52
C GLU A 68 -6.89 19.14 -13.31
N ARG A 69 -7.91 18.77 -12.53
CA ARG A 69 -8.21 17.37 -12.24
C ARG A 69 -9.28 16.86 -13.19
N ARG A 70 -8.90 15.88 -14.02
CA ARG A 70 -9.77 15.34 -15.08
C ARG A 70 -9.87 13.82 -15.07
N ASP A 71 -8.94 13.15 -14.39
CA ASP A 71 -8.84 11.69 -14.35
C ASP A 71 -8.79 11.22 -12.88
N PRO A 72 -9.69 10.32 -12.45
CA PRO A 72 -9.66 9.78 -11.11
C PRO A 72 -8.59 8.71 -10.90
N TRP A 73 -7.89 8.22 -11.93
CA TRP A 73 -6.90 7.14 -11.79
C TRP A 73 -5.67 7.56 -10.98
N SER A 74 -5.54 7.06 -9.76
CA SER A 74 -4.48 7.44 -8.83
C SER A 74 -3.23 6.57 -9.00
N GLY A 75 -3.36 5.30 -9.37
CA GLY A 75 -2.23 4.42 -9.66
C GLY A 75 -2.38 2.99 -9.18
N LEU A 76 -1.28 2.24 -9.28
CA LEU A 76 -1.20 0.81 -8.96
C LEU A 76 -0.16 0.57 -7.87
N GLU A 77 -0.48 -0.25 -6.88
CA GLU A 77 0.48 -0.73 -5.87
C GLU A 77 0.59 -2.25 -5.94
N LEU A 78 1.81 -2.76 -5.80
CA LEU A 78 2.09 -4.18 -5.69
C LEU A 78 2.85 -4.47 -4.40
N ASP A 79 2.28 -5.34 -3.58
CA ASP A 79 2.77 -5.72 -2.27
C ASP A 79 3.20 -7.19 -2.25
N LEU A 80 4.39 -7.45 -1.73
CA LEU A 80 4.92 -8.77 -1.42
C LEU A 80 5.25 -8.84 0.07
N ILE A 81 4.67 -9.84 0.74
CA ILE A 81 5.00 -10.17 2.13
C ILE A 81 5.55 -11.60 2.16
N LEU A 82 6.74 -11.77 2.74
CA LEU A 82 7.32 -13.07 3.05
C LEU A 82 7.33 -13.26 4.56
N SER A 83 6.78 -14.39 5.03
CA SER A 83 6.79 -14.74 6.45
C SER A 83 7.54 -16.05 6.65
N TYR A 84 8.56 -16.02 7.52
CA TYR A 84 9.36 -17.19 7.85
C TYR A 84 9.32 -17.48 9.35
N ARG A 85 8.87 -18.68 9.72
CA ARG A 85 8.82 -19.15 11.11
C ARG A 85 10.12 -19.90 11.42
N PHE A 86 10.97 -19.32 12.25
CA PHE A 86 12.22 -19.97 12.69
C PHE A 86 11.92 -21.10 13.68
N ASN A 87 11.04 -20.83 14.64
CA ASN A 87 10.57 -21.78 15.66
C ASN A 87 9.16 -21.33 16.13
N PRO A 88 8.47 -22.08 17.01
CA PRO A 88 7.14 -21.69 17.51
C PRO A 88 7.10 -20.31 18.19
N GLU A 89 8.21 -19.87 18.75
CA GLU A 89 8.33 -18.62 19.52
C GLU A 89 8.75 -17.41 18.67
N PHE A 90 9.28 -17.63 17.46
CA PHE A 90 9.90 -16.58 16.65
C PHE A 90 9.56 -16.68 15.16
N GLN A 91 9.04 -15.57 14.62
CA GLN A 91 8.73 -15.38 13.22
C GLN A 91 9.39 -14.09 12.70
N LEU A 92 9.96 -14.14 11.49
CA LEU A 92 10.33 -12.96 10.72
C LEU A 92 9.33 -12.69 9.62
N GLU A 93 9.18 -11.42 9.27
CA GLU A 93 8.37 -10.95 8.16
C GLU A 93 9.10 -9.84 7.39
N LEU A 94 9.19 -10.00 6.07
CA LEU A 94 9.68 -9.01 5.13
C LEU A 94 8.51 -8.53 4.27
N GLY A 95 8.23 -7.23 4.30
CA GLY A 95 7.27 -6.59 3.40
C GLY A 95 7.98 -5.69 2.40
N LEU A 96 7.55 -5.76 1.14
CA LEU A 96 8.01 -4.90 0.05
C LEU A 96 6.79 -4.40 -0.73
N SER A 97 6.77 -3.12 -1.04
CA SER A 97 5.72 -2.50 -1.84
C SER A 97 6.31 -1.60 -2.91
N HIS A 98 5.67 -1.56 -4.07
CA HIS A 98 6.00 -0.65 -5.14
C HIS A 98 4.75 -0.02 -5.74
N PHE A 99 4.69 1.30 -5.71
CA PHE A 99 3.61 2.11 -6.25
C PHE A 99 4.02 2.82 -7.54
N LEU A 100 3.12 2.77 -8.51
CA LEU A 100 3.21 3.39 -9.82
C LEU A 100 2.10 4.45 -9.94
N PRO A 101 2.46 5.75 -9.95
CA PRO A 101 1.51 6.84 -10.11
C PRO A 101 0.67 6.73 -11.39
N GLY A 102 -0.63 6.99 -11.25
CA GLY A 102 -1.58 7.09 -12.35
C GLY A 102 -1.65 8.49 -12.97
N SER A 103 -2.37 8.60 -14.07
CA SER A 103 -2.59 9.85 -14.82
C SER A 103 -3.42 10.90 -14.09
N GLY A 104 -4.12 10.53 -13.02
CA GLY A 104 -4.82 11.46 -12.13
C GLY A 104 -3.89 12.20 -11.17
N LEU A 105 -2.62 11.79 -11.06
CA LEU A 105 -1.61 12.48 -10.24
C LEU A 105 -0.75 13.42 -11.09
N SER A 106 -0.13 14.40 -10.43
CA SER A 106 0.78 15.32 -11.11
C SER A 106 2.05 14.60 -11.60
N ALA A 107 2.77 15.22 -12.54
CA ALA A 107 4.10 14.74 -12.96
C ALA A 107 5.15 14.74 -11.84
N ALA A 108 4.90 15.42 -10.72
CA ALA A 108 5.76 15.39 -9.54
C ALA A 108 5.53 14.13 -8.69
N ALA A 109 4.40 13.41 -8.89
CA ALA A 109 4.21 12.09 -8.30
C ALA A 109 5.10 11.09 -9.04
N VAL A 110 6.13 10.61 -8.35
CA VAL A 110 7.09 9.63 -8.88
C VAL A 110 6.83 8.25 -8.28
N PRO A 111 7.28 7.16 -8.93
CA PRO A 111 7.22 5.82 -8.34
C PRO A 111 7.82 5.79 -6.94
N LEU A 112 7.15 5.06 -6.04
CA LEU A 112 7.54 4.95 -4.65
C LEU A 112 7.72 3.49 -4.27
N SER A 113 8.80 3.18 -3.55
CA SER A 113 9.01 1.85 -2.97
C SER A 113 9.08 1.95 -1.47
N PHE A 114 8.44 1.02 -0.79
CA PHE A 114 8.48 0.87 0.66
C PHE A 114 8.91 -0.54 1.02
N GLY A 115 9.60 -0.70 2.14
CA GLY A 115 9.96 -2.02 2.64
C GLY A 115 10.26 -2.00 4.13
N TYR A 116 9.99 -3.13 4.78
CA TYR A 116 10.30 -3.33 6.19
C TYR A 116 10.71 -4.77 6.45
N LEU A 117 11.44 -4.95 7.56
CA LEU A 117 11.73 -6.25 8.15
C LEU A 117 11.33 -6.19 9.62
N GLN A 118 10.56 -7.16 10.08
CA GLN A 118 10.17 -7.25 11.48
C GLN A 118 10.32 -8.67 12.03
N GLY A 119 10.51 -8.76 13.34
CA GLY A 119 10.47 -10.01 14.09
C GLY A 119 9.38 -9.98 15.14
N LEU A 120 8.63 -11.07 15.24
CA LEU A 120 7.62 -11.28 16.27
C LEU A 120 8.11 -12.40 17.19
N TRP A 121 8.27 -12.08 18.47
CA TRP A 121 8.60 -13.04 19.51
C TRP A 121 7.40 -13.23 20.44
N GLN A 122 7.00 -14.47 20.71
CA GLN A 122 5.89 -14.83 21.59
C GLN A 122 6.35 -15.89 22.61
N PHE A 123 5.83 -15.79 23.85
CA PHE A 123 6.18 -16.63 25.00
C PHE A 123 4.94 -17.34 25.56
#